data_AF-A0A8T2QIH5-F1
#
_entry.id   AF-A0A8T2QIH5-F1
#
_cell.length_a   1.000
_cell.length_b   1.000
_cell.length_c   1.000
_cell.angle_alpha   90.00
_cell.angle_beta   90.00
_cell.angle_gamma   90.00
#
_symmetry.space_group_name_H-M   'P 1'
#
loop_
_entity.id
_entity.type
_entity.pdbx_description
1 polymer ?
#
loop_
_entity_poly.entity_id
_entity_poly.type
_entity_poly.pdbx_seq_one_letter_code
_entity_poly.pdbx_strand_id
1 'polypeptide(L)'
;MTSFVIEASEVQSMLAGRSMEALLRDLVAIAKKLARPPISRFYVGAVGLGASGRIFFGVNLEFPGLPLNNSVHAEQFLVANAAHHGEEILRIIAVSAAPCGHCRQFLQELRNAPDLQILIVDVASESRTLDHFLPHRFGPNDVLAGDFPLLLEPRHNQLHKKVTRPLEHSPSVPSPSSNDLTDCGSDNAVTYCSDANTHTLHKAIDVEDNYSLCETTNCAIVNTVTSSSKGLHDHLLSSNPAESLVAAALEAANRSHAPYTNSPSGVALLVKNGKIFSGSYMESVAYNPSLPPMQAALVSFVTNGEGSYEDIVQAVLVERERAAVQFADTTKLILDKISQNCEFHVVHIS
;
A
#
# COMPACT_ATOMS: atom_id res chain seq x y z
N MET A 1 -15.15 -16.72 15.02
CA MET A 1 -14.99 -15.48 14.24
C MET A 1 -14.37 -15.85 12.92
N THR A 2 -15.02 -15.52 11.81
CA THR A 2 -14.51 -15.74 10.44
C THR A 2 -13.92 -14.47 9.82
N SER A 3 -14.04 -13.31 10.48
CA SER A 3 -13.58 -12.02 9.99
C SER A 3 -12.58 -11.38 10.95
N PHE A 4 -11.52 -10.79 10.40
CA PHE A 4 -10.54 -9.95 11.11
C PHE A 4 -10.95 -8.48 11.16
N VAL A 5 -12.15 -8.16 10.70
CA VAL A 5 -12.75 -6.82 10.77
C VAL A 5 -14.18 -6.94 11.28
N ILE A 6 -14.54 -6.07 12.22
CA ILE A 6 -15.92 -5.91 12.71
C ILE A 6 -16.41 -4.54 12.24
N GLU A 7 -17.53 -4.54 11.51
CA GLU A 7 -18.11 -3.32 10.97
C GLU A 7 -18.67 -2.43 12.07
N ALA A 8 -18.64 -1.11 11.86
CA ALA A 8 -19.02 -0.13 12.88
C ALA A 8 -20.44 -0.37 13.43
N SER A 9 -21.40 -0.77 12.59
CA SER A 9 -22.76 -1.12 13.01
C SER A 9 -22.82 -2.35 13.93
N GLU A 10 -21.96 -3.34 13.68
CA GLU A 10 -21.83 -4.52 14.53
C GLU A 10 -21.15 -4.15 15.85
N VAL A 11 -20.10 -3.31 15.82
CA VAL A 11 -19.46 -2.77 17.04
C VAL A 11 -20.49 -2.08 17.94
N GLN A 12 -21.35 -1.22 17.38
CA GLN A 12 -22.41 -0.56 18.17
C GLN A 12 -23.38 -1.55 18.81
N SER A 13 -23.72 -2.62 18.10
CA SER A 13 -24.58 -3.69 18.62
C SER A 13 -23.90 -4.49 19.73
N MET A 14 -22.58 -4.73 19.61
CA MET A 14 -21.78 -5.48 20.59
C MET A 14 -21.50 -4.70 21.87
N LEU A 15 -21.55 -3.36 21.85
CA LEU A 15 -21.37 -2.56 23.07
C LEU A 15 -22.45 -2.91 24.11
N ALA A 16 -23.72 -3.07 23.73
CA ALA A 16 -24.78 -3.57 24.64
C ALA A 16 -24.76 -2.92 26.06
N GLY A 17 -24.43 -1.63 26.16
CA GLY A 17 -24.31 -0.89 27.43
C GLY A 17 -22.96 -0.98 28.17
N ARG A 18 -21.96 -1.69 27.63
CA ARG A 18 -20.59 -1.76 28.14
C ARG A 18 -19.69 -0.66 27.55
N SER A 19 -18.56 -0.38 28.19
CA SER A 19 -17.56 0.55 27.65
C SER A 19 -16.80 -0.03 26.45
N MET A 20 -16.24 0.83 25.61
CA MET A 20 -15.43 0.40 24.46
C MET A 20 -14.21 -0.41 24.90
N GLU A 21 -13.53 0.01 25.97
CA GLU A 21 -12.37 -0.69 26.53
C GLU A 21 -12.74 -2.10 26.99
N ALA A 22 -13.91 -2.26 27.63
CA ALA A 22 -14.40 -3.57 28.02
C ALA A 22 -14.62 -4.46 26.80
N LEU A 23 -15.20 -3.94 25.72
CA LEU A 23 -15.38 -4.70 24.47
C LEU A 23 -14.02 -5.10 23.87
N LEU A 24 -13.09 -4.15 23.74
CA LEU A 24 -11.76 -4.41 23.18
C LEU A 24 -11.00 -5.49 23.97
N ARG A 25 -11.09 -5.53 25.30
CA ARG A 25 -10.47 -6.59 26.12
C ARG A 25 -10.95 -7.99 25.74
N ASP A 26 -12.26 -8.17 25.60
CA ASP A 26 -12.83 -9.47 25.20
C ASP A 26 -12.35 -9.87 23.81
N LEU A 27 -12.30 -8.91 22.89
CA LEU A 27 -11.87 -9.16 21.52
C LEU A 27 -10.38 -9.50 21.43
N VAL A 28 -9.51 -8.93 22.28
CA VAL A 28 -8.10 -9.35 22.38
C VAL A 28 -7.99 -10.83 22.74
N ALA A 29 -8.79 -11.33 23.68
CA ALA A 29 -8.77 -12.74 24.07
C ALA A 29 -9.17 -13.67 22.90
N ILE A 30 -10.02 -13.19 21.98
CA ILE A 30 -10.35 -13.89 20.73
C ILE A 30 -9.18 -13.80 19.75
N ALA A 31 -8.61 -12.61 19.55
CA ALA A 31 -7.47 -12.38 18.64
C ALA A 31 -6.28 -13.29 18.98
N LYS A 32 -5.94 -13.45 20.27
CA LYS A 32 -4.85 -14.35 20.71
C LYS A 32 -4.96 -15.77 20.14
N LYS A 33 -6.18 -16.30 19.99
CA LYS A 33 -6.42 -17.66 19.50
C LYS A 33 -6.12 -17.82 18.00
N LEU A 34 -6.02 -16.72 17.27
CA LEU A 34 -5.77 -16.68 15.83
C LEU A 34 -4.27 -16.52 15.49
N ALA A 35 -3.41 -16.32 16.50
CA ALA A 35 -1.98 -16.16 16.31
C ALA A 35 -1.30 -17.44 15.81
N ARG A 36 -0.22 -17.25 15.04
CA ARG A 36 0.58 -18.33 14.44
C ARG A 36 2.06 -18.24 14.89
N PRO A 37 2.40 -18.55 16.16
CA PRO A 37 3.78 -18.47 16.67
C PRO A 37 4.44 -19.85 16.88
N PRO A 38 4.77 -20.62 15.83
CA PRO A 38 5.38 -21.95 15.98
C PRO A 38 6.76 -21.94 16.65
N ILE A 39 7.47 -20.80 16.71
CA ILE A 39 8.81 -20.70 17.31
C ILE A 39 8.68 -20.44 18.81
N SER A 40 8.05 -19.34 19.20
CA SER A 40 7.99 -18.90 20.60
C SER A 40 6.91 -19.62 21.41
N ARG A 41 5.85 -20.12 20.75
CA ARG A 41 4.61 -20.59 21.39
C ARG A 41 3.96 -19.51 22.26
N PHE A 42 4.26 -18.24 22.00
CA PHE A 42 3.72 -17.10 22.71
C PHE A 42 2.68 -16.37 21.85
N TYR A 43 1.42 -16.53 22.22
CA TYR A 43 0.27 -16.05 21.44
C TYR A 43 -0.11 -14.63 21.82
N VAL A 44 0.07 -13.70 20.87
CA VAL A 44 -0.22 -12.28 21.04
C VAL A 44 -1.38 -11.89 20.14
N GLY A 45 -2.37 -11.24 20.73
CA GLY A 45 -3.50 -10.65 20.04
C GLY A 45 -3.52 -9.14 20.24
N ALA A 46 -3.89 -8.42 19.17
CA ALA A 46 -4.15 -7.00 19.16
C ALA A 46 -5.51 -6.72 18.52
N VAL A 47 -6.21 -5.70 19.00
CA VAL A 47 -7.43 -5.18 18.35
C VAL A 47 -7.43 -3.66 18.37
N GLY A 48 -7.79 -3.06 17.24
CA GLY A 48 -7.68 -1.62 17.02
C GLY A 48 -9.03 -1.02 16.67
N LEU A 49 -9.42 0.06 17.36
CA LEU A 49 -10.58 0.87 17.01
C LEU A 49 -10.17 1.94 16.00
N GLY A 50 -10.73 1.89 14.80
CA GLY A 50 -10.56 2.90 13.76
C GLY A 50 -11.36 4.18 14.02
N ALA A 51 -11.01 5.24 13.30
CA ALA A 51 -11.81 6.45 13.28
C ALA A 51 -13.20 6.25 12.66
N SER A 52 -13.30 5.30 11.73
CA SER A 52 -14.57 4.85 11.12
C SER A 52 -15.52 4.16 12.11
N GLY A 53 -15.04 3.78 13.30
CA GLY A 53 -15.79 2.97 14.26
C GLY A 53 -15.69 1.47 14.02
N ARG A 54 -15.01 1.02 12.95
CA ARG A 54 -14.67 -0.39 12.72
C ARG A 54 -13.61 -0.86 13.72
N ILE A 55 -13.59 -2.16 13.99
CA ILE A 55 -12.53 -2.82 14.77
C ILE A 55 -11.71 -3.74 13.87
N PHE A 56 -10.39 -3.64 13.97
CA PHE A 56 -9.42 -4.43 13.21
C PHE A 56 -8.64 -5.36 14.14
N PHE A 57 -8.50 -6.62 13.74
CA PHE A 57 -7.75 -7.63 14.49
C PHE A 57 -6.31 -7.70 14.00
N GLY A 58 -5.40 -8.01 14.92
CA GLY A 58 -4.02 -8.34 14.63
C GLY A 58 -3.48 -9.46 15.50
N VAL A 59 -2.56 -10.23 14.92
CA VAL A 59 -1.94 -11.39 15.56
C VAL A 59 -0.49 -11.52 15.16
N ASN A 60 0.33 -12.14 16.01
CA ASN A 60 1.71 -12.41 15.66
C ASN A 60 1.84 -13.63 14.72
N LEU A 61 2.73 -13.50 13.74
CA LEU A 61 3.11 -14.53 12.78
C LEU A 61 4.62 -14.80 12.89
N GLU A 62 5.01 -16.07 12.99
CA GLU A 62 6.41 -16.48 13.00
C GLU A 62 6.65 -17.56 11.93
N PHE A 63 7.83 -17.52 11.33
CA PHE A 63 8.17 -18.37 10.19
C PHE A 63 9.41 -19.23 10.51
N PRO A 64 9.24 -20.51 10.86
CA PRO A 64 10.35 -21.40 11.18
C PRO A 64 11.36 -21.50 10.02
N GLY A 65 12.65 -21.49 10.33
CA GLY A 65 13.71 -21.58 9.33
C GLY A 65 14.02 -20.27 8.59
N LEU A 66 13.38 -19.16 8.97
CA LEU A 66 13.74 -17.81 8.54
C LEU A 66 14.37 -17.02 9.70
N PRO A 67 15.24 -16.03 9.41
CA PRO A 67 15.71 -15.09 10.42
C PRO A 67 14.56 -14.31 11.07
N LEU A 68 14.70 -13.98 12.36
CA LEU A 68 13.60 -13.44 13.19
C LEU A 68 13.04 -12.10 12.72
N ASN A 69 13.80 -11.34 11.93
CA ASN A 69 13.32 -10.09 11.32
C ASN A 69 12.23 -10.31 10.26
N ASN A 70 11.92 -11.56 9.90
CA ASN A 70 10.79 -11.89 9.02
C ASN A 70 9.46 -12.05 9.77
N SER A 71 9.48 -12.18 11.10
CA SER A 71 8.27 -12.30 11.93
C SER A 71 7.43 -11.03 11.87
N VAL A 72 6.12 -11.18 12.01
CA VAL A 72 5.16 -10.06 12.08
C VAL A 72 4.59 -9.99 13.48
N HIS A 73 4.66 -8.83 14.11
CA HIS A 73 4.06 -8.61 15.42
C HIS A 73 2.56 -8.32 15.30
N ALA A 74 1.79 -8.56 16.38
CA ALA A 74 0.34 -8.38 16.36
C ALA A 74 -0.08 -6.93 16.04
N GLU A 75 0.71 -5.96 16.49
CA GLU A 75 0.51 -4.54 16.23
C GLU A 75 0.80 -4.17 14.77
N GLN A 76 1.87 -4.70 14.18
CA GLN A 76 2.16 -4.53 12.74
C GLN A 76 1.09 -5.18 11.88
N PHE A 77 0.65 -6.39 12.25
CA PHE A 77 -0.45 -7.08 11.58
C PHE A 77 -1.72 -6.21 11.61
N LEU A 78 -2.09 -5.69 12.78
CA LEU A 78 -3.27 -4.85 12.96
C LEU A 78 -3.24 -3.63 12.04
N VAL A 79 -2.11 -2.91 12.02
CA VAL A 79 -1.95 -1.73 11.16
C VAL A 79 -2.02 -2.11 9.69
N ALA A 80 -1.40 -3.22 9.29
CA ALA A 80 -1.47 -3.69 7.91
C ALA A 80 -2.89 -4.12 7.50
N ASN A 81 -3.63 -4.76 8.41
CA ASN A 81 -5.04 -5.11 8.23
C ASN A 81 -5.91 -3.84 8.08
N ALA A 82 -5.70 -2.84 8.94
CA ALA A 82 -6.38 -1.54 8.87
C ALA A 82 -6.09 -0.83 7.53
N ALA A 83 -4.82 -0.80 7.10
CA ALA A 83 -4.40 -0.23 5.82
C ALA A 83 -5.07 -0.92 4.63
N HIS A 84 -5.11 -2.26 4.64
CA HIS A 84 -5.73 -3.05 3.57
C HIS A 84 -7.22 -2.73 3.40
N HIS A 85 -7.91 -2.39 4.50
CA HIS A 85 -9.32 -2.02 4.53
C HIS A 85 -9.57 -0.50 4.48
N GLY A 86 -8.56 0.29 4.13
CA GLY A 86 -8.67 1.74 3.93
C GLY A 86 -8.98 2.52 5.20
N GLU A 87 -8.56 2.04 6.38
CA GLU A 87 -8.66 2.83 7.60
C GLU A 87 -7.50 3.81 7.69
N GLU A 88 -7.80 5.09 7.90
CA GLU A 88 -6.78 6.15 7.91
C GLU A 88 -6.26 6.47 9.32
N ILE A 89 -7.08 6.26 10.35
CA ILE A 89 -6.77 6.66 11.73
C ILE A 89 -7.14 5.54 12.69
N LEU A 90 -6.21 5.17 13.56
CA LEU A 90 -6.45 4.31 14.71
C LEU A 90 -6.55 5.16 15.98
N ARG A 91 -7.61 4.98 16.78
CA ARG A 91 -7.83 5.72 18.03
C ARG A 91 -7.27 4.98 19.24
N ILE A 92 -7.54 3.67 19.31
CA ILE A 92 -7.17 2.81 20.42
C ILE A 92 -6.63 1.50 19.86
N ILE A 93 -5.49 1.02 20.37
CA ILE A 93 -4.99 -0.34 20.16
C ILE A 93 -4.97 -1.05 21.53
N ALA A 94 -5.76 -2.11 21.65
CA ALA A 94 -5.70 -3.01 22.80
C ALA A 94 -4.85 -4.24 22.48
N VAL A 95 -3.98 -4.64 23.41
CA VAL A 95 -3.00 -5.71 23.23
C VAL A 95 -2.98 -6.66 24.42
N SER A 96 -2.72 -7.94 24.16
CA SER A 96 -2.61 -8.96 25.19
C SER A 96 -1.32 -8.92 25.99
N ALA A 97 -0.29 -8.24 25.48
CA ALA A 97 1.01 -8.06 26.12
C ALA A 97 1.51 -6.64 25.82
N ALA A 98 2.37 -6.09 26.67
CA ALA A 98 2.92 -4.75 26.45
C ALA A 98 3.66 -4.69 25.10
N PRO A 99 3.43 -3.65 24.27
CA PRO A 99 4.08 -3.55 22.97
C PRO A 99 5.59 -3.40 23.17
N CYS A 100 6.39 -4.11 22.38
CA CYS A 100 7.85 -4.01 22.44
C CYS A 100 8.33 -2.70 21.78
N GLY A 101 9.61 -2.35 21.97
CA GLY A 101 10.20 -1.14 21.38
C GLY A 101 10.05 -1.07 19.86
N HIS A 102 10.19 -2.20 19.16
CA HIS A 102 9.98 -2.31 17.71
C HIS A 102 8.56 -1.87 17.29
N CYS A 103 7.53 -2.34 17.98
CA CYS A 103 6.14 -1.95 17.66
C CYS A 103 5.85 -0.51 18.06
N ARG A 104 6.34 -0.06 19.22
CA ARG A 104 6.20 1.36 19.63
C ARG A 104 6.81 2.31 18.60
N GLN A 105 7.94 1.91 18.01
CA GLN A 105 8.63 2.67 16.98
C GLN A 105 7.89 2.60 15.63
N PHE A 106 7.43 1.43 15.21
CA PHE A 106 6.61 1.29 13.99
C PHE A 106 5.33 2.13 14.03
N LEU A 107 4.69 2.21 15.20
CA LEU A 107 3.48 3.03 15.39
C LEU A 107 3.75 4.54 15.28
N GLN A 108 5.01 5.01 15.33
CA GLN A 108 5.33 6.42 15.11
C GLN A 108 5.10 6.88 13.67
N GLU A 109 4.93 5.94 12.74
CA GLU A 109 4.60 6.24 11.34
C GLU A 109 3.15 6.71 11.16
N LEU A 110 2.30 6.59 12.18
CA LEU A 110 0.89 7.00 12.11
C LEU A 110 0.74 8.51 12.37
N ARG A 111 -0.25 9.13 11.72
CA ARG A 111 -0.65 10.51 12.04
C ARG A 111 -1.09 10.61 13.49
N ASN A 112 -0.60 11.62 14.21
CA ASN A 112 -0.86 11.82 15.63
C ASN A 112 -0.58 10.57 16.48
N ALA A 113 0.42 9.76 16.08
CA ALA A 113 0.95 8.64 16.86
C ALA A 113 1.08 8.90 18.37
N PRO A 114 1.50 10.09 18.86
CA PRO A 114 1.69 10.33 20.30
C PRO A 114 0.40 10.20 21.09
N ASP A 115 -0.74 10.54 20.48
CA ASP A 115 -2.06 10.55 21.11
C ASP A 115 -2.74 9.17 21.06
N LEU A 116 -2.24 8.26 20.22
CA LEU A 116 -2.76 6.90 20.07
C LEU A 116 -2.86 6.22 21.44
N GLN A 117 -4.06 5.74 21.78
CA GLN A 117 -4.31 5.09 23.06
C GLN A 117 -3.92 3.62 22.99
N ILE A 118 -3.10 3.17 23.93
CA ILE A 118 -2.69 1.77 24.07
C ILE A 118 -3.30 1.19 25.34
N LEU A 119 -4.05 0.11 25.19
CA LEU A 119 -4.67 -0.63 26.29
C LEU A 119 -4.00 -1.99 26.46
N ILE A 120 -3.33 -2.22 27.58
CA ILE A 120 -2.72 -3.53 27.88
C ILE A 120 -3.70 -4.34 28.74
N VAL A 121 -4.29 -5.38 28.15
CA VAL A 121 -5.51 -6.04 28.67
C VAL A 121 -5.31 -6.67 30.05
N ASP A 122 -4.13 -7.24 30.33
CA ASP A 122 -3.88 -7.97 31.58
C ASP A 122 -3.14 -7.12 32.65
N VAL A 123 -2.84 -5.84 32.37
CA VAL A 123 -1.96 -5.01 33.22
C VAL A 123 -2.66 -3.78 33.79
N ALA A 124 -3.44 -3.06 32.98
CA ALA A 124 -4.02 -1.78 33.37
C ALA A 124 -5.52 -1.75 33.09
N SER A 125 -6.29 -1.06 33.93
CA SER A 125 -7.73 -0.81 33.74
C SER A 125 -8.01 0.25 32.66
N GLU A 126 -7.08 1.15 32.42
CA GLU A 126 -7.19 2.28 31.50
C GLU A 126 -6.13 2.23 30.41
N SER A 127 -6.40 2.87 29.27
CA SER A 127 -5.38 3.12 28.24
C SER A 127 -4.41 4.22 28.66
N ARG A 128 -3.22 4.18 28.06
CA ARG A 128 -2.23 5.26 28.11
C ARG A 128 -1.82 5.64 26.70
N THR A 129 -1.40 6.88 26.49
CA THR A 129 -0.91 7.36 25.19
C THR A 129 0.34 6.59 24.76
N LEU A 130 0.60 6.49 23.46
CA LEU A 130 1.84 5.93 22.96
C LEU A 130 3.06 6.73 23.43
N ASP A 131 2.92 8.05 23.59
CA ASP A 131 3.96 8.93 24.17
C ASP A 131 4.40 8.48 25.58
N HIS A 132 3.47 7.98 26.40
CA HIS A 132 3.80 7.40 27.71
C HIS A 132 4.75 6.19 27.60
N PHE A 133 4.59 5.39 26.55
CA PHE A 133 5.41 4.18 26.33
C PHE A 133 6.69 4.45 25.54
N LEU A 134 6.77 5.55 24.80
CA LEU A 134 7.93 5.95 24.02
C LEU A 134 8.17 7.47 24.13
N PRO A 135 8.60 7.96 25.30
CA PRO A 135 8.92 9.37 25.49
C PRO A 135 10.19 9.74 24.72
N HIS A 136 10.30 11.00 24.30
CA HIS A 136 11.45 11.52 23.53
C HIS A 136 11.76 10.66 22.29
N ARG A 137 10.71 10.19 21.62
CA ARG A 137 10.78 9.36 20.42
C ARG A 137 11.59 9.99 19.29
N PHE A 138 12.16 9.11 18.46
CA PHE A 138 12.56 9.43 17.09
C PHE A 138 11.39 9.09 16.16
N GLY A 139 11.03 9.96 15.24
CA GLY A 139 9.83 9.85 14.41
C GLY A 139 9.99 10.52 13.03
N PRO A 140 8.96 10.44 12.18
CA PRO A 140 9.02 10.96 10.82
C PRO A 140 9.46 12.43 10.73
N ASN A 141 9.03 13.28 11.67
CA ASN A 141 9.37 14.71 11.72
C ASN A 141 10.85 15.01 11.99
N ASP A 142 11.64 14.03 12.45
CA ASP A 142 13.08 14.20 12.66
C ASP A 142 13.88 14.07 11.36
N VAL A 143 13.30 13.46 10.33
CA VAL A 143 13.97 13.15 9.04
C VAL A 143 13.30 13.85 7.87
N LEU A 144 11.97 13.92 7.87
CA LEU A 144 11.17 14.46 6.79
C LEU A 144 10.78 15.91 7.08
N ALA A 145 10.92 16.77 6.08
CA ALA A 145 10.56 18.18 6.16
C ALA A 145 9.17 18.44 5.58
N GLY A 146 8.39 19.30 6.23
CA GLY A 146 7.07 19.72 5.76
C GLY A 146 5.96 18.74 6.12
N ASP A 147 4.80 18.94 5.49
CA ASP A 147 3.66 18.02 5.61
C ASP A 147 3.74 16.98 4.49
N PHE A 148 3.63 15.71 4.85
CA PHE A 148 3.74 14.57 3.96
C PHE A 148 2.79 13.46 4.43
N PRO A 149 2.19 12.68 3.51
CA PRO A 149 1.29 11.60 3.90
C PRO A 149 2.01 10.56 4.77
N LEU A 150 1.44 10.26 5.93
CA LEU A 150 1.95 9.26 6.87
C LEU A 150 1.35 7.88 6.60
N LEU A 151 1.78 6.88 7.37
CA LEU A 151 1.22 5.54 7.27
C LEU A 151 -0.28 5.57 7.58
N LEU A 152 -1.04 4.77 6.81
CA LEU A 152 -2.52 4.74 6.72
C LEU A 152 -3.18 5.85 5.90
N GLU A 153 -2.52 6.97 5.67
CA GLU A 153 -3.11 8.04 4.86
C GLU A 153 -3.14 7.70 3.37
N PRO A 154 -4.12 8.24 2.62
CA PRO A 154 -4.23 8.00 1.18
C PRO A 154 -2.95 8.39 0.44
N ARG A 155 -2.47 7.50 -0.45
CA ARG A 155 -1.39 7.81 -1.38
C ARG A 155 -1.53 7.05 -2.69
N HIS A 156 -0.86 7.59 -3.72
CA HIS A 156 -0.64 6.91 -4.99
C HIS A 156 0.76 7.29 -5.52
N ASN A 157 1.68 6.33 -5.59
CA ASN A 157 3.08 6.54 -5.99
C ASN A 157 3.30 6.76 -7.51
N GLN A 158 2.21 6.79 -8.30
CA GLN A 158 2.22 7.07 -9.75
C GLN A 158 3.11 6.10 -10.54
N LEU A 159 3.13 4.85 -10.11
CA LEU A 159 3.83 3.77 -10.74
C LEU A 159 2.99 3.20 -11.88
N HIS A 160 3.62 3.01 -13.03
CA HIS A 160 2.99 2.48 -14.23
C HIS A 160 3.85 1.37 -14.85
N LYS A 161 3.19 0.37 -15.45
CA LYS A 161 3.90 -0.64 -16.24
C LYS A 161 4.49 0.04 -17.48
N LYS A 162 5.78 -0.16 -17.76
CA LYS A 162 6.39 0.29 -19.02
C LYS A 162 5.63 -0.37 -20.18
N VAL A 163 4.86 0.41 -20.93
CA VAL A 163 4.30 -0.05 -22.20
C VAL A 163 5.44 0.04 -23.22
N THR A 164 6.09 -1.07 -23.52
CA THR A 164 6.94 -1.15 -24.71
C THR A 164 6.03 -1.00 -25.92
N ARG A 165 5.96 0.19 -26.51
CA ARG A 165 5.41 0.33 -27.86
C ARG A 165 6.24 -0.57 -28.78
N PRO A 166 5.62 -1.39 -29.64
CA PRO A 166 6.36 -2.02 -30.73
C PRO A 166 7.10 -0.92 -31.48
N LEU A 167 8.38 -1.14 -31.78
CA LEU A 167 9.12 -0.27 -32.68
C LEU A 167 8.33 -0.25 -34.00
N GLU A 168 7.61 0.84 -34.26
CA GLU A 168 7.06 1.10 -35.59
C GLU A 168 8.24 1.02 -36.55
N HIS A 169 8.19 0.05 -37.46
CA HIS A 169 9.11 0.03 -38.58
C HIS A 169 8.91 1.34 -39.33
N SER A 170 9.89 2.24 -39.20
CA SER A 170 10.01 3.42 -40.04
C SER A 170 9.80 2.97 -41.50
N PRO A 171 8.82 3.53 -42.23
CA PRO A 171 8.63 3.15 -43.62
C PRO A 171 9.92 3.43 -44.37
N SER A 172 10.40 2.41 -45.10
CA SER A 172 11.55 2.52 -45.98
C SER A 172 11.29 3.66 -46.97
N VAL A 173 12.12 4.70 -46.92
CA VAL A 173 12.13 5.80 -47.89
C VAL A 173 12.43 5.20 -49.26
N PRO A 174 11.57 5.36 -50.28
CA PRO A 174 11.91 4.95 -51.64
C PRO A 174 13.01 5.86 -52.17
N SER A 175 14.04 5.28 -52.77
CA SER A 175 15.05 5.99 -53.56
C SER A 175 14.38 6.77 -54.70
N PRO A 176 14.77 8.03 -54.98
CA PRO A 176 14.10 8.83 -56.01
C PRO A 176 14.46 8.31 -57.40
N SER A 177 13.45 7.88 -58.16
CA SER A 177 13.56 7.75 -59.61
C SER A 177 13.49 9.14 -60.25
N SER A 178 14.48 9.45 -61.07
CA SER A 178 14.55 10.65 -61.90
C SER A 178 13.36 10.74 -62.85
N ASN A 179 12.86 11.97 -63.01
CA ASN A 179 11.83 12.46 -63.94
C ASN A 179 10.40 12.51 -63.36
N ASP A 180 10.06 13.65 -62.75
CA ASP A 180 9.08 14.54 -63.38
C ASP A 180 9.10 15.92 -62.71
N LEU A 181 9.35 16.94 -63.54
CA LEU A 181 9.18 18.35 -63.21
C LEU A 181 7.72 18.71 -63.45
N THR A 182 6.92 18.95 -62.41
CA THR A 182 5.79 19.89 -62.49
C THR A 182 5.44 20.47 -61.12
N ASP A 183 5.48 21.80 -61.11
CA ASP A 183 4.67 22.78 -60.36
C ASP A 183 4.72 22.86 -58.82
N CYS A 184 4.92 24.08 -58.35
CA CYS A 184 5.29 24.44 -56.98
C CYS A 184 4.06 24.90 -56.21
N GLY A 185 3.55 24.06 -55.30
CA GLY A 185 2.56 24.45 -54.29
C GLY A 185 3.14 24.26 -52.89
N SER A 186 3.63 25.35 -52.29
CA SER A 186 4.20 25.38 -50.94
C SER A 186 3.13 25.55 -49.88
N ASP A 187 3.07 24.65 -48.88
CA ASP A 187 2.51 24.94 -47.55
C ASP A 187 3.15 24.03 -46.49
N ASN A 188 4.36 24.40 -46.07
CA ASN A 188 4.91 24.04 -44.76
C ASN A 188 4.74 25.27 -43.87
N ALA A 189 3.68 25.31 -43.07
CA ALA A 189 3.46 26.40 -42.12
C ALA A 189 4.39 26.21 -40.90
N VAL A 190 5.51 26.93 -40.89
CA VAL A 190 6.30 27.24 -39.69
C VAL A 190 5.85 28.61 -39.23
N THR A 191 5.22 28.70 -38.05
CA THR A 191 4.75 29.97 -37.50
C THR A 191 5.93 30.80 -36.98
N TYR A 192 6.13 31.99 -37.54
CA TYR A 192 7.03 33.01 -37.02
C TYR A 192 6.20 34.16 -36.44
N CYS A 193 6.47 34.58 -35.20
CA CYS A 193 5.96 35.85 -34.67
C CYS A 193 6.96 36.96 -35.00
N SER A 194 6.50 38.00 -35.68
CA SER A 194 7.28 39.23 -35.94
C SER A 194 7.11 40.21 -34.78
N ASP A 195 8.18 40.57 -34.09
CA ASP A 195 8.20 41.73 -33.20
C ASP A 195 8.39 43.00 -34.02
N ALA A 196 7.46 43.95 -33.89
CA ALA A 196 7.41 45.17 -34.69
C ALA A 196 8.45 46.24 -34.31
N ASN A 197 9.56 45.90 -33.67
CA ASN A 197 10.56 46.89 -33.24
C ASN A 197 12.04 46.50 -33.36
N THR A 198 12.43 45.30 -33.85
CA THR A 198 13.87 44.91 -33.83
C THR A 198 14.44 44.10 -35.01
N HIS A 199 13.67 43.67 -36.02
CA HIS A 199 14.21 42.94 -37.20
C HIS A 199 15.28 41.86 -36.86
N THR A 200 14.96 40.90 -35.97
CA THR A 200 15.81 39.70 -35.77
C THR A 200 14.96 38.47 -35.45
N LEU A 201 15.32 37.30 -36.00
CA LEU A 201 14.62 36.01 -35.86
C LEU A 201 15.35 35.10 -34.86
N HIS A 202 14.68 34.65 -33.80
CA HIS A 202 15.16 33.59 -32.90
C HIS A 202 14.17 32.42 -32.85
N LYS A 203 14.72 31.19 -32.77
CA LYS A 203 14.01 29.92 -32.66
C LYS A 203 13.67 29.67 -31.18
N ALA A 204 12.39 29.62 -30.82
CA ALA A 204 11.98 29.40 -29.43
C ALA A 204 12.17 27.92 -29.00
N ILE A 205 12.83 27.73 -27.87
CA ILE A 205 12.91 26.49 -27.09
C ILE A 205 12.13 26.75 -25.79
N ASP A 206 11.43 25.72 -25.32
CA ASP A 206 10.54 25.64 -24.14
C ASP A 206 11.06 26.32 -22.86
N VAL A 207 10.13 26.70 -21.96
CA VAL A 207 10.13 26.32 -20.51
C VAL A 207 8.96 27.00 -19.75
N GLU A 208 8.31 26.19 -18.90
CA GLU A 208 7.48 26.49 -17.71
C GLU A 208 6.01 26.96 -17.83
N ASP A 209 5.09 25.99 -17.77
CA ASP A 209 3.68 26.20 -17.44
C ASP A 209 3.44 26.11 -15.91
N ASN A 210 3.33 27.28 -15.28
CA ASN A 210 2.43 27.51 -14.16
C ASN A 210 1.07 27.90 -14.75
N TYR A 211 0.00 27.15 -14.49
CA TYR A 211 -1.36 27.63 -14.79
C TYR A 211 -2.31 27.55 -13.61
N SER A 212 -2.69 28.75 -13.18
CA SER A 212 -3.92 29.04 -12.48
C SER A 212 -5.12 29.00 -13.45
N LEU A 213 -6.18 28.34 -13.01
CA LEU A 213 -7.61 28.62 -13.20
C LEU A 213 -8.02 29.63 -14.29
N CYS A 214 -8.82 29.15 -15.25
CA CYS A 214 -9.79 29.97 -15.97
C CYS A 214 -11.10 29.16 -16.15
N GLU A 215 -12.17 29.68 -15.54
CA GLU A 215 -13.56 29.25 -15.76
C GLU A 215 -14.08 29.82 -17.09
N THR A 216 -14.79 29.02 -17.89
CA THR A 216 -16.23 29.21 -18.23
C THR A 216 -16.64 28.34 -19.45
N THR A 217 -17.69 27.53 -19.22
CA THR A 217 -18.77 27.09 -20.16
C THR A 217 -18.39 26.47 -21.51
N ASN A 218 -18.83 25.27 -21.92
CA ASN A 218 -20.12 24.62 -21.77
C ASN A 218 -19.99 23.18 -22.32
N CYS A 219 -20.07 22.13 -21.49
CA CYS A 219 -20.40 20.79 -21.96
C CYS A 219 -21.18 20.07 -20.85
N ALA A 220 -22.49 20.01 -21.01
CA ALA A 220 -23.39 19.38 -20.08
C ALA A 220 -23.24 17.85 -20.14
N ILE A 221 -22.74 17.26 -19.06
CA ILE A 221 -23.16 15.92 -18.62
C ILE A 221 -23.62 16.08 -17.17
N VAL A 222 -24.94 16.12 -17.01
CA VAL A 222 -25.60 16.08 -15.71
C VAL A 222 -25.43 14.68 -15.14
N ASN A 223 -24.58 14.52 -14.12
CA ASN A 223 -24.60 13.34 -13.26
C ASN A 223 -25.17 13.76 -11.90
N THR A 224 -26.46 13.52 -11.75
CA THR A 224 -27.14 13.47 -10.45
C THR A 224 -26.53 12.36 -9.62
N VAL A 225 -25.77 12.72 -8.58
CA VAL A 225 -25.33 11.80 -7.53
C VAL A 225 -26.51 11.57 -6.61
N THR A 226 -27.20 10.44 -6.79
CA THR A 226 -28.04 9.85 -5.75
C THR A 226 -27.26 8.75 -5.04
N SER A 227 -27.21 8.88 -3.72
CA SER A 227 -26.62 7.99 -2.74
C SER A 227 -26.97 6.50 -2.93
N SER A 228 -25.96 5.67 -3.18
CA SER A 228 -25.90 4.29 -2.68
C SER A 228 -24.48 3.75 -2.77
N SER A 229 -23.78 3.71 -1.64
CA SER A 229 -22.42 3.20 -1.45
C SER A 229 -22.38 1.66 -1.39
N LYS A 230 -22.67 0.99 -2.51
CA LYS A 230 -22.43 -0.45 -2.67
C LYS A 230 -21.95 -0.76 -4.09
N GLY A 231 -20.71 -1.23 -4.19
CA GLY A 231 -20.21 -2.01 -5.33
C GLY A 231 -19.53 -1.21 -6.44
N LEU A 232 -18.26 -0.82 -6.22
CA LEU A 232 -17.34 -0.46 -7.31
C LEU A 232 -16.15 -1.44 -7.32
N HIS A 233 -16.41 -2.74 -7.25
CA HIS A 233 -15.37 -3.79 -7.20
C HIS A 233 -15.47 -4.87 -8.28
N ASP A 234 -16.41 -4.82 -9.24
CA ASP A 234 -16.67 -5.98 -10.11
C ASP A 234 -16.36 -5.84 -11.62
N HIS A 235 -15.82 -4.72 -12.11
CA HIS A 235 -15.52 -4.62 -13.54
C HIS A 235 -14.14 -4.02 -13.83
N LEU A 236 -13.10 -4.82 -13.64
CA LEU A 236 -11.80 -4.73 -14.33
C LEU A 236 -10.91 -5.98 -14.13
N LEU A 237 -11.51 -7.16 -13.97
CA LEU A 237 -10.73 -8.41 -14.03
C LEU A 237 -10.42 -8.70 -15.51
N SER A 238 -9.16 -8.51 -15.90
CA SER A 238 -8.65 -9.12 -17.13
C SER A 238 -8.97 -10.62 -17.08
N SER A 239 -9.47 -11.18 -18.19
CA SER A 239 -9.76 -12.62 -18.30
C SER A 239 -8.51 -13.51 -18.14
N ASN A 240 -7.33 -12.92 -18.01
CA ASN A 240 -6.06 -13.57 -17.71
C ASN A 240 -5.70 -13.40 -16.21
N PRO A 241 -5.65 -14.49 -15.41
CA PRO A 241 -5.26 -14.45 -14.01
C PRO A 241 -3.88 -13.82 -13.74
N ALA A 242 -2.92 -14.00 -14.65
CA ALA A 242 -1.58 -13.45 -14.49
C ALA A 242 -1.56 -11.91 -14.61
N GLU A 243 -2.39 -11.34 -15.50
CA GLU A 243 -2.53 -9.89 -15.63
C GLU A 243 -3.21 -9.28 -14.39
N SER A 244 -4.21 -9.97 -13.83
CA SER A 244 -4.87 -9.58 -12.58
C SER A 244 -3.89 -9.58 -11.38
N LEU A 245 -3.00 -10.58 -11.31
CA LEU A 245 -2.02 -10.69 -10.23
C LEU A 245 -0.97 -9.55 -10.28
N VAL A 246 -0.47 -9.22 -11.48
CA VAL A 246 0.45 -8.09 -11.68
C VAL A 246 -0.24 -6.76 -11.35
N ALA A 247 -1.50 -6.59 -11.77
CA ALA A 247 -2.28 -5.39 -11.46
C ALA A 247 -2.45 -5.20 -9.93
N ALA A 248 -2.76 -6.27 -9.21
CA ALA A 248 -2.89 -6.24 -7.74
C ALA A 248 -1.57 -5.89 -7.04
N ALA A 249 -0.43 -6.41 -7.52
CA ALA A 249 0.88 -6.07 -6.98
C ALA A 249 1.25 -4.60 -7.29
N LEU A 250 0.93 -4.11 -8.49
CA LEU A 250 1.15 -2.72 -8.88
C LEU A 250 0.30 -1.75 -8.07
N GLU A 251 -0.97 -2.08 -7.82
CA GLU A 251 -1.84 -1.29 -6.96
C GLU A 251 -1.32 -1.26 -5.52
N ALA A 252 -0.83 -2.39 -5.00
CA ALA A 252 -0.19 -2.44 -3.70
C ALA A 252 1.08 -1.57 -3.65
N ALA A 253 1.93 -1.60 -4.69
CA ALA A 253 3.10 -0.72 -4.79
C ALA A 253 2.72 0.76 -4.89
N ASN A 254 1.63 1.08 -5.60
CA ASN A 254 1.11 2.44 -5.67
C ASN A 254 0.62 2.95 -4.31
N ARG A 255 0.12 2.07 -3.44
CA ARG A 255 -0.31 2.42 -2.09
C ARG A 255 0.80 2.32 -1.03
N SER A 256 2.02 1.92 -1.35
CA SER A 256 3.07 1.65 -0.34
C SER A 256 3.72 2.89 0.28
N HIS A 257 3.94 2.87 1.59
CA HIS A 257 4.60 3.93 2.36
C HIS A 257 6.11 3.72 2.30
N ALA A 258 6.84 4.54 1.54
CA ALA A 258 8.29 4.45 1.40
C ALA A 258 8.98 5.83 1.28
N PRO A 259 8.72 6.78 2.20
CA PRO A 259 9.21 8.15 2.05
C PRO A 259 10.71 8.29 2.31
N TYR A 260 11.36 7.31 2.95
CA TYR A 260 12.75 7.43 3.38
C TYR A 260 13.70 6.88 2.31
N THR A 261 13.39 5.73 1.72
CA THR A 261 14.21 5.11 0.66
C THR A 261 13.69 5.41 -0.75
N ASN A 262 12.49 5.97 -0.90
CA ASN A 262 11.81 6.18 -2.19
C ASN A 262 11.75 4.88 -3.03
N SER A 263 11.57 3.74 -2.35
CA SER A 263 11.56 2.40 -2.93
C SER A 263 10.17 1.75 -2.78
N PRO A 264 9.12 2.31 -3.44
CA PRO A 264 7.78 1.78 -3.34
C PRO A 264 7.70 0.38 -3.94
N SER A 265 6.99 -0.51 -3.25
CA SER A 265 6.89 -1.91 -3.63
C SER A 265 5.62 -2.57 -3.10
N GLY A 266 5.18 -3.60 -3.82
CA GLY A 266 3.96 -4.35 -3.51
C GLY A 266 4.07 -5.80 -3.94
N VAL A 267 3.48 -6.70 -3.16
CA VAL A 267 3.40 -8.12 -3.47
C VAL A 267 1.94 -8.51 -3.63
N ALA A 268 1.66 -9.40 -4.58
CA ALA A 268 0.38 -10.09 -4.68
C ALA A 268 0.60 -11.61 -4.74
N LEU A 269 -0.28 -12.35 -4.09
CA LEU A 269 -0.26 -13.79 -3.90
C LEU A 269 -1.53 -14.40 -4.48
N LEU A 270 -1.40 -15.34 -5.41
CA LEU A 270 -2.49 -16.17 -5.91
C LEU A 270 -2.50 -17.50 -5.17
N VAL A 271 -3.67 -17.90 -4.67
CA VAL A 271 -3.85 -19.18 -3.98
C VAL A 271 -4.64 -20.19 -4.82
N LYS A 272 -4.58 -21.49 -4.47
CA LYS A 272 -5.23 -22.59 -5.23
C LYS A 272 -6.71 -22.37 -5.56
N ASN A 273 -7.44 -21.64 -4.72
CA ASN A 273 -8.87 -21.36 -4.93
C ASN A 273 -9.14 -20.14 -5.85
N GLY A 274 -8.09 -19.54 -6.42
CA GLY A 274 -8.17 -18.42 -7.35
C GLY A 274 -8.22 -17.03 -6.71
N LYS A 275 -8.25 -16.93 -5.37
CA LYS A 275 -8.21 -15.63 -4.68
C LYS A 275 -6.82 -14.99 -4.75
N ILE A 276 -6.81 -13.67 -4.75
CA ILE A 276 -5.59 -12.85 -4.74
C ILE A 276 -5.53 -12.06 -3.43
N PHE A 277 -4.37 -12.08 -2.79
CA PHE A 277 -4.05 -11.28 -1.60
C PHE A 277 -2.87 -10.38 -1.88
N SER A 278 -2.95 -9.11 -1.51
CA SER A 278 -1.88 -8.16 -1.78
C SER A 278 -1.45 -7.39 -0.55
N GLY A 279 -0.19 -6.96 -0.56
CA GLY A 279 0.46 -6.26 0.54
C GLY A 279 1.37 -5.16 0.04
N SER A 280 1.22 -3.97 0.62
CA SER A 280 2.05 -2.81 0.36
C SER A 280 3.21 -2.74 1.33
N TYR A 281 4.36 -2.26 0.86
CA TYR A 281 5.47 -1.92 1.76
C TYR A 281 5.08 -0.80 2.74
N MET A 282 5.46 -0.96 4.01
CA MET A 282 5.24 0.03 5.07
C MET A 282 6.56 0.33 5.76
N GLU A 283 7.26 1.34 5.25
CA GLU A 283 8.56 1.76 5.75
C GLU A 283 8.45 2.47 7.10
N SER A 284 9.47 2.33 7.94
CA SER A 284 9.61 3.12 9.16
C SER A 284 10.89 3.95 9.13
N VAL A 285 10.83 5.14 9.73
CA VAL A 285 11.94 6.07 9.94
C VAL A 285 13.14 5.39 10.63
N ALA A 286 12.88 4.39 11.46
CA ALA A 286 13.92 3.63 12.17
C ALA A 286 14.44 2.42 11.37
N TYR A 287 14.03 2.27 10.10
CA TYR A 287 14.38 1.22 9.15
C TYR A 287 14.00 -0.20 9.57
N ASN A 288 14.61 -0.75 10.63
CA ASN A 288 14.36 -2.11 11.10
C ASN A 288 12.87 -2.41 11.40
N PRO A 289 12.06 -1.46 11.91
CA PRO A 289 10.63 -1.69 12.13
C PRO A 289 9.77 -1.76 10.88
N SER A 290 10.32 -1.46 9.69
CA SER A 290 9.59 -1.52 8.43
C SER A 290 8.95 -2.90 8.22
N LEU A 291 7.73 -2.92 7.68
CA LEU A 291 7.02 -4.13 7.32
C LEU A 291 7.13 -4.34 5.80
N PRO A 292 7.89 -5.34 5.31
CA PRO A 292 8.06 -5.57 3.88
C PRO A 292 6.75 -6.01 3.20
N PRO A 293 6.62 -5.83 1.87
CA PRO A 293 5.37 -6.08 1.16
C PRO A 293 4.95 -7.56 1.19
N MET A 294 5.90 -8.50 1.23
CA MET A 294 5.62 -9.93 1.36
C MET A 294 4.89 -10.25 2.68
N GLN A 295 5.37 -9.73 3.80
CA GLN A 295 4.73 -9.89 5.10
C GLN A 295 3.34 -9.25 5.12
N ALA A 296 3.19 -8.04 4.55
CA ALA A 296 1.89 -7.39 4.43
C ALA A 296 0.89 -8.21 3.59
N ALA A 297 1.36 -8.90 2.55
CA ALA A 297 0.52 -9.78 1.73
C ALA A 297 0.11 -11.05 2.51
N LEU A 298 1.02 -11.60 3.32
CA LEU A 298 0.71 -12.70 4.24
C LEU A 298 -0.29 -12.28 5.32
N VAL A 299 -0.25 -11.03 5.80
CA VAL A 299 -1.29 -10.49 6.68
C VAL A 299 -2.67 -10.56 5.99
N SER A 300 -2.79 -10.04 4.75
CA SER A 300 -4.04 -10.10 3.98
C SER A 300 -4.52 -11.53 3.71
N PHE A 301 -3.61 -12.46 3.45
CA PHE A 301 -3.91 -13.89 3.34
C PHE A 301 -4.50 -14.45 4.64
N VAL A 302 -3.89 -14.16 5.79
CA VAL A 302 -4.37 -14.64 7.10
C VAL A 302 -5.70 -14.00 7.51
N THR A 303 -5.90 -12.70 7.24
CA THR A 303 -7.13 -11.98 7.63
C THR A 303 -8.39 -12.55 6.98
N ASN A 304 -8.26 -13.15 5.80
CA ASN A 304 -9.36 -13.72 5.04
C ASN A 304 -9.60 -15.22 5.35
N GLY A 305 -8.99 -15.72 6.43
CA GLY A 305 -9.19 -17.08 6.93
C GLY A 305 -8.49 -18.15 6.09
N GLU A 306 -7.52 -17.78 5.26
CA GLU A 306 -6.82 -18.74 4.43
C GLU A 306 -5.87 -19.63 5.26
N GLY A 307 -5.75 -20.88 4.79
CA GLY A 307 -5.19 -21.99 5.52
C GLY A 307 -3.65 -22.03 5.51
N SER A 308 -3.13 -23.06 4.85
CA SER A 308 -1.69 -23.35 4.81
C SER A 308 -1.00 -22.42 3.82
N TYR A 309 0.21 -21.95 4.15
CA TYR A 309 1.00 -21.15 3.21
C TYR A 309 1.34 -21.93 1.91
N GLU A 310 1.34 -23.26 1.95
CA GLU A 310 1.48 -24.16 0.78
C GLU A 310 0.32 -24.08 -0.23
N ASP A 311 -0.74 -23.33 0.08
CA ASP A 311 -1.82 -23.03 -0.85
C ASP A 311 -1.53 -21.83 -1.75
N ILE A 312 -0.45 -21.09 -1.48
CA ILE A 312 0.05 -20.01 -2.35
C ILE A 312 0.75 -20.64 -3.55
N VAL A 313 0.21 -20.45 -4.76
CA VAL A 313 0.69 -21.08 -5.99
C VAL A 313 1.49 -20.14 -6.89
N GLN A 314 1.20 -18.83 -6.85
CA GLN A 314 1.98 -17.82 -7.57
C GLN A 314 2.13 -16.56 -6.73
N ALA A 315 3.24 -15.85 -6.91
CA ALA A 315 3.53 -14.58 -6.28
C ALA A 315 4.14 -13.61 -7.31
N VAL A 316 3.71 -12.36 -7.27
CA VAL A 316 4.29 -11.26 -8.05
C VAL A 316 4.77 -10.18 -7.09
N LEU A 317 6.03 -9.77 -7.23
CA LEU A 317 6.57 -8.56 -6.63
C LEU A 317 6.65 -7.46 -7.70
N VAL A 318 6.12 -6.28 -7.39
CA VAL A 318 6.36 -5.05 -8.14
C VAL A 318 7.27 -4.15 -7.32
N GLU A 319 8.38 -3.71 -7.91
CA GLU A 319 9.33 -2.76 -7.32
C GLU A 319 10.02 -1.93 -8.40
N ARG A 320 10.60 -0.79 -8.01
CA ARG A 320 11.38 0.04 -8.95
C ARG A 320 12.66 -0.65 -9.41
N GLU A 321 13.00 -0.46 -10.67
CA GLU A 321 14.27 -0.89 -11.22
C GLU A 321 15.42 -0.13 -10.52
N ARG A 322 16.38 -0.85 -9.92
CA ARG A 322 17.53 -0.28 -9.19
C ARG A 322 17.14 0.67 -8.05
N ALA A 323 16.04 0.36 -7.37
CA ALA A 323 15.67 1.04 -6.13
C ALA A 323 16.75 0.92 -5.05
N ALA A 324 16.80 1.86 -4.12
CA ALA A 324 17.77 1.82 -3.01
C ALA A 324 17.58 0.59 -2.10
N VAL A 325 16.33 0.11 -2.01
CA VAL A 325 15.96 -1.14 -1.33
C VAL A 325 15.18 -2.01 -2.31
N GLN A 326 15.59 -3.28 -2.42
CA GLN A 326 14.92 -4.31 -3.23
C GLN A 326 14.48 -5.48 -2.35
N PHE A 327 13.32 -6.05 -2.65
CA PHE A 327 12.70 -7.12 -1.87
C PHE A 327 12.72 -8.47 -2.57
N ALA A 328 13.22 -8.57 -3.81
CA ALA A 328 13.21 -9.79 -4.61
C ALA A 328 13.82 -11.00 -3.89
N ASP A 329 15.07 -10.87 -3.42
CA ASP A 329 15.79 -11.99 -2.79
C ASP A 329 15.16 -12.41 -1.45
N THR A 330 14.74 -11.45 -0.64
CA THR A 330 14.07 -11.73 0.64
C THR A 330 12.69 -12.36 0.43
N THR A 331 11.95 -11.91 -0.58
CA THR A 331 10.65 -12.48 -0.94
C THR A 331 10.81 -13.92 -1.42
N LYS A 332 11.80 -14.18 -2.29
CA LYS A 332 12.13 -15.52 -2.75
C LYS A 332 12.53 -16.44 -1.59
N LEU A 333 13.37 -15.96 -0.66
CA LEU A 333 13.77 -16.71 0.53
C LEU A 333 12.57 -17.11 1.39
N ILE A 334 11.62 -16.18 1.60
CA ILE A 334 10.39 -16.46 2.36
C ILE A 334 9.57 -17.54 1.66
N LEU A 335 9.30 -17.38 0.35
CA LEU A 335 8.52 -18.32 -0.45
C LEU A 335 9.13 -19.72 -0.43
N ASP A 336 10.45 -19.84 -0.57
CA ASP A 336 11.16 -21.12 -0.51
C ASP A 336 11.01 -21.86 0.83
N LYS A 337 10.62 -21.15 1.90
CA LYS A 337 10.33 -21.75 3.21
C LYS A 337 8.87 -22.08 3.44
N ILE A 338 7.95 -21.27 2.92
CA ILE A 338 6.52 -21.38 3.27
C ILE A 338 5.65 -21.99 2.17
N SER A 339 6.11 -21.96 0.91
CA SER A 339 5.42 -22.53 -0.25
C SER A 339 6.42 -22.90 -1.35
N GLN A 340 6.98 -24.10 -1.28
CA GLN A 340 8.11 -24.53 -2.14
C GLN A 340 7.75 -24.63 -3.63
N ASN A 341 6.46 -24.79 -3.94
CA ASN A 341 5.97 -24.91 -5.30
C ASN A 341 5.41 -23.59 -5.87
N CYS A 342 5.59 -22.48 -5.15
CA CYS A 342 5.13 -21.18 -5.60
C CYS A 342 5.98 -20.66 -6.76
N GLU A 343 5.32 -20.31 -7.88
CA GLU A 343 5.96 -19.58 -8.97
C GLU A 343 6.13 -18.11 -8.57
N PHE A 344 7.34 -17.57 -8.69
CA PHE A 344 7.65 -16.20 -8.28
C PHE A 344 8.14 -15.36 -9.45
N HIS A 345 7.52 -14.20 -9.66
CA HIS A 345 7.93 -13.22 -10.67
C HIS A 345 8.19 -11.85 -10.06
N VAL A 346 9.20 -11.17 -10.59
CA VAL A 346 9.50 -9.77 -10.26
C VAL A 346 9.20 -8.91 -11.47
N VAL A 347 8.42 -7.86 -11.28
CA VAL A 347 8.07 -6.87 -12.29
C VAL A 347 8.72 -5.56 -11.91
N HIS A 348 9.74 -5.17 -12.67
CA HIS A 348 10.41 -3.89 -12.49
C HIS A 348 9.65 -2.77 -13.23
N ILE A 349 9.45 -1.67 -12.53
CA ILE A 349 8.80 -0.44 -13.01
C ILE A 349 9.80 0.73 -12.94
N SER A 350 9.61 1.73 -13.78
CA SER A 350 10.35 3.01 -13.73
C SER A 350 9.69 3.99 -12.78
#